data_AF-A0A9P6LWF1-F1
#
_entry.id   AF-A0A9P6LWF1-F1
#
_cell.length_a   1.000
_cell.length_b   1.000
_cell.length_c   1.000
_cell.angle_alpha   90.00
_cell.angle_beta   90.00
_cell.angle_gamma   90.00
#
_symmetry.space_group_name_H-M   'P 1'
#
loop_
_entity.id
_entity.type
_entity.pdbx_description
1 polymer ?
#
loop_
_entity_poly.entity_id
_entity_poly.type
_entity_poly.pdbx_seq_one_letter_code
_entity_poly.pdbx_strand_id
1 'polypeptide(L)'
;MFYITLACTLLGLISSSSAQPHPVGGAAYVSFHDRLYVQGGDLGGGNLINQFYALDLSRSWQTISPVWNTLPAGPINAYHSGGFSADMNSFVTFGRETGSPYTTANFINIFSTSTGSWIGTGSTMIADPTRRDMTIASDPSPGGQIYFMGGDAGQAGTGRSNVIDIYNLKSSVVSETVVPSPGPQNLQGGAAAWLPHRKFMMIVGGMNDNLEGNSVYLFTPESSSSSSSQTQSTTSGSYGTSSSSGYSNTDNNGPYPSSNINSNSNSNTNNPNAPGPSTDSARSGSAWTEQ
;
A
#
# COMPACT_ATOMS: atom_id res chain seq x y z
N MET A 1 71.24 9.88 19.92
CA MET A 1 70.08 10.01 20.82
C MET A 1 68.87 10.21 19.94
N PHE A 2 68.07 9.17 19.70
CA PHE A 2 66.92 9.19 18.79
C PHE A 2 65.64 9.25 19.62
N TYR A 3 64.81 10.26 19.39
CA TYR A 3 63.47 10.37 19.97
C TYR A 3 62.46 9.72 19.02
N ILE A 4 61.79 8.67 19.48
CA ILE A 4 60.65 8.05 18.80
C ILE A 4 59.38 8.71 19.34
N THR A 5 58.71 9.50 18.52
CA THR A 5 57.43 10.10 18.84
C THR A 5 56.32 9.09 18.53
N LEU A 6 55.78 8.43 19.56
CA LEU A 6 54.65 7.53 19.43
C LEU A 6 53.36 8.36 19.34
N ALA A 7 52.88 8.59 18.12
CA ALA A 7 51.58 9.20 17.89
C ALA A 7 50.48 8.17 18.18
N CYS A 8 49.92 8.20 19.40
CA CYS A 8 48.67 7.52 19.71
C CYS A 8 47.52 8.24 19.02
N THR A 9 47.17 7.79 17.81
CA THR A 9 45.94 8.22 17.15
C THR A 9 44.77 7.63 17.93
N LEU A 10 44.19 8.45 18.81
CA LEU A 10 42.95 8.14 19.51
C LEU A 10 41.83 8.11 18.47
N LEU A 11 41.55 6.92 17.92
CA LEU A 11 40.37 6.64 17.12
C LEU A 11 39.14 6.79 18.03
N GLY A 12 38.66 8.03 18.14
CA GLY A 12 37.39 8.32 18.77
C GLY A 12 36.31 7.53 18.05
N LEU A 13 35.74 6.54 18.74
CA LEU A 13 34.53 5.86 18.31
C LEU A 13 33.42 6.91 18.33
N ILE A 14 33.21 7.56 17.19
CA ILE A 14 32.03 8.39 16.96
C ILE A 14 30.88 7.37 16.92
N SER A 15 30.19 7.21 18.04
CA SER A 15 28.94 6.47 18.09
C SER A 15 27.94 7.25 17.26
N SER A 16 27.89 7.00 15.94
CA SER A 16 26.78 7.45 15.12
C SER A 16 25.55 6.76 15.68
N SER A 17 24.67 7.51 16.34
CA SER A 17 23.35 7.00 16.66
C SER A 17 22.72 6.59 15.32
N SER A 18 22.55 5.27 15.13
CA SER A 18 21.82 4.75 13.97
C SER A 18 20.48 5.49 13.93
N ALA A 19 20.21 6.17 12.83
CA ALA A 19 18.94 6.87 12.65
C ALA A 19 17.82 5.82 12.67
N GLN A 20 16.87 5.99 13.59
CA GLN A 20 15.70 5.11 13.73
C GLN A 20 14.47 5.78 13.10
N PRO A 21 13.55 5.01 12.51
CA PRO A 21 12.29 5.56 12.02
C PRO A 21 11.46 6.11 13.18
N HIS A 22 10.73 7.19 12.93
CA HIS A 22 9.73 7.68 13.85
C HIS A 22 8.50 6.76 13.83
N PRO A 23 7.87 6.50 15.00
CA PRO A 23 6.55 5.88 15.05
C PRO A 23 5.53 6.75 14.32
N VAL A 24 4.76 6.15 13.41
CA VAL A 24 3.79 6.84 12.55
C VAL A 24 2.58 5.95 12.26
N GLY A 25 1.45 6.56 11.91
CA GLY A 25 0.31 5.88 11.29
C GLY A 25 0.40 5.91 9.76
N GLY A 26 -0.15 4.88 9.09
CA GLY A 26 -0.35 4.89 7.63
C GLY A 26 0.93 4.93 6.79
N ALA A 27 2.07 4.43 7.29
CA ALA A 27 3.28 4.29 6.47
C ALA A 27 3.12 3.13 5.48
N ALA A 28 3.61 3.31 4.24
CA ALA A 28 3.80 2.16 3.36
C ALA A 28 4.99 1.34 3.80
N TYR A 29 4.87 0.03 3.68
CA TYR A 29 5.97 -0.88 3.89
C TYR A 29 5.91 -2.04 2.90
N VAL A 30 7.07 -2.62 2.59
CA VAL A 30 7.15 -3.89 1.87
C VAL A 30 8.52 -4.55 2.10
N SER A 31 8.56 -5.87 2.01
CA SER A 31 9.80 -6.64 2.16
C SER A 31 10.22 -7.32 0.85
N PHE A 32 11.47 -7.14 0.44
CA PHE A 32 12.11 -7.86 -0.68
C PHE A 32 13.64 -7.85 -0.55
N HIS A 33 14.34 -8.83 -1.15
CA HIS A 33 15.80 -8.99 -1.05
C HIS A 33 16.37 -8.86 0.37
N ASP A 34 15.76 -9.57 1.33
CA ASP A 34 16.16 -9.51 2.73
C ASP A 34 16.19 -8.09 3.30
N ARG A 35 15.25 -7.24 2.88
CA ARG A 35 15.09 -5.89 3.43
C ARG A 35 13.62 -5.58 3.63
N LEU A 36 13.30 -4.89 4.72
CA LEU A 36 12.01 -4.24 4.94
C LEU A 36 12.18 -2.75 4.66
N TYR A 37 11.43 -2.22 3.70
CA TYR A 37 11.38 -0.79 3.40
C TYR A 37 10.15 -0.18 4.09
N VAL A 38 10.29 1.01 4.67
CA VAL A 38 9.19 1.75 5.32
C VAL A 38 9.28 3.22 4.92
N GLN A 39 8.17 3.78 4.42
CA GLN A 39 8.10 5.14 3.90
C GLN A 39 6.94 5.95 4.48
N GLY A 40 7.22 7.21 4.77
CA GLY A 40 6.24 8.23 5.10
C GLY A 40 5.56 8.01 6.45
N GLY A 41 4.29 8.38 6.51
CA GLY A 41 3.39 8.24 7.66
C GLY A 41 2.98 9.57 8.29
N ASP A 42 2.02 9.49 9.21
CA ASP A 42 1.49 10.61 9.98
C ASP A 42 1.94 10.51 11.44
N LEU A 43 2.58 11.56 11.96
CA LEU A 43 2.93 11.70 13.38
C LEU A 43 1.72 12.04 14.27
N GLY A 44 0.55 12.26 13.66
CA GLY A 44 -0.70 12.65 14.29
C GLY A 44 -1.13 14.07 13.90
N GLY A 45 -2.43 14.25 13.70
CA GLY A 45 -3.03 15.56 13.42
C GLY A 45 -2.69 16.14 12.05
N GLY A 46 -2.37 15.29 11.06
CA GLY A 46 -1.99 15.73 9.71
C GLY A 46 -0.52 16.13 9.58
N ASN A 47 0.31 15.78 10.57
CA ASN A 47 1.75 15.99 10.52
C ASN A 47 2.43 14.86 9.73
N LEU A 48 2.26 14.95 8.41
CA LEU A 48 2.84 14.02 7.45
C LEU A 48 4.37 14.19 7.37
N ILE A 49 5.09 13.08 7.30
CA ILE A 49 6.55 13.08 7.14
C ILE A 49 6.98 12.34 5.88
N ASN A 50 8.20 12.61 5.42
CA ASN A 50 8.81 11.98 4.25
C ASN A 50 9.98 11.05 4.60
N GLN A 51 9.94 10.47 5.80
CA GLN A 51 10.97 9.52 6.21
C GLN A 51 11.01 8.33 5.26
N PHE A 52 12.20 7.79 5.02
CA PHE A 52 12.34 6.57 4.25
C PHE A 52 13.51 5.75 4.78
N TYR A 53 13.24 4.53 5.19
CA TYR A 53 14.18 3.65 5.88
C TYR A 53 14.15 2.25 5.30
N ALA A 54 15.28 1.55 5.40
CA ALA A 54 15.37 0.11 5.17
C ALA A 54 15.99 -0.61 6.37
N LEU A 55 15.33 -1.65 6.86
CA LEU A 55 15.88 -2.61 7.80
C LEU A 55 16.49 -3.77 7.02
N ASP A 56 17.78 -4.01 7.23
CA ASP A 56 18.46 -5.17 6.65
C ASP A 56 18.06 -6.43 7.41
N LEU A 57 17.36 -7.37 6.73
CA LEU A 57 16.85 -8.63 7.27
C LEU A 57 17.82 -9.82 7.13
N SER A 58 18.97 -9.65 6.48
CA SER A 58 19.91 -10.73 6.16
C SER A 58 20.81 -11.15 7.33
N ARG A 59 20.81 -10.38 8.42
CA ARG A 59 21.65 -10.61 9.62
C ARG A 59 20.79 -10.61 10.87
N SER A 60 21.29 -11.07 12.02
CA SER A 60 20.57 -10.86 13.28
C SER A 60 20.93 -9.49 13.87
N TRP A 61 20.03 -8.90 14.64
CA TRP A 61 20.27 -7.65 15.38
C TRP A 61 19.58 -7.68 16.75
N GLN A 62 20.06 -6.84 17.65
CA GLN A 62 19.39 -6.59 18.92
C GLN A 62 18.19 -5.68 18.70
N THR A 63 17.09 -5.94 19.40
CA THR A 63 15.85 -5.14 19.28
C THR A 63 16.03 -3.67 19.67
N ILE A 64 16.98 -3.38 20.57
CA ILE A 64 17.34 -2.01 20.98
C ILE A 64 18.23 -1.27 19.97
N SER A 65 18.78 -1.98 18.98
CA SER A 65 19.65 -1.40 17.96
C SER A 65 19.45 -2.12 16.61
N PRO A 66 18.26 -2.01 15.99
CA PRO A 66 18.02 -2.62 14.68
C PRO A 66 18.89 -1.95 13.61
N VAL A 67 19.20 -2.68 12.54
CA VAL A 67 20.09 -2.22 11.47
C VAL A 67 19.35 -1.37 10.45
N TRP A 68 18.77 -0.26 10.92
CA TRP A 68 18.11 0.71 10.06
C TRP A 68 19.14 1.49 9.25
N ASN A 69 18.84 1.67 7.97
CA ASN A 69 19.55 2.56 7.06
C ASN A 69 18.59 3.65 6.60
N THR A 70 18.99 4.91 6.77
CA THR A 70 18.28 6.04 6.17
C THR A 70 18.48 6.02 4.67
N LEU A 71 17.40 6.16 3.93
CA LEU A 71 17.39 6.32 2.48
C LEU A 71 17.04 7.77 2.12
N PRO A 72 17.25 8.20 0.87
CA PRO A 72 16.81 9.53 0.43
C PRO A 72 15.32 9.74 0.67
N ALA A 73 15.00 10.88 1.30
CA ALA A 73 13.64 11.22 1.68
C ALA A 73 12.69 11.15 0.47
N GLY A 74 11.50 10.62 0.69
CA GLY A 74 10.47 10.46 -0.34
C GLY A 74 9.51 11.64 -0.43
N PRO A 75 8.35 11.43 -1.06
CA PRO A 75 7.21 12.33 -0.93
C PRO A 75 6.75 12.45 0.54
N ILE A 76 6.15 13.58 0.90
CA ILE A 76 5.48 13.78 2.19
C ILE A 76 4.06 13.20 2.08
N ASN A 77 3.78 12.06 2.71
CA ASN A 77 2.52 11.33 2.55
C ASN A 77 2.22 10.35 3.70
N ALA A 78 0.95 9.97 3.84
CA ALA A 78 0.48 8.87 4.68
C ALA A 78 -0.68 8.11 4.02
N TYR A 79 -1.11 7.02 4.66
CA TYR A 79 -2.22 6.14 4.28
C TYR A 79 -2.06 5.54 2.89
N HIS A 80 -0.88 5.02 2.62
CA HIS A 80 -0.50 4.48 1.31
C HIS A 80 0.10 3.09 1.46
N SER A 81 0.15 2.35 0.35
CA SER A 81 0.51 0.94 0.34
C SER A 81 1.81 0.73 -0.42
N GLY A 82 2.64 -0.21 0.07
CA GLY A 82 3.94 -0.54 -0.51
C GLY A 82 3.89 -1.80 -1.36
N GLY A 83 4.45 -1.73 -2.57
CA GLY A 83 4.70 -2.86 -3.44
C GLY A 83 6.14 -2.85 -3.95
N PHE A 84 6.50 -3.87 -4.71
CA PHE A 84 7.81 -3.96 -5.37
C PHE A 84 7.69 -4.40 -6.82
N SER A 85 8.72 -4.09 -7.62
CA SER A 85 8.82 -4.50 -9.01
C SER A 85 9.12 -5.99 -9.16
N ALA A 86 8.73 -6.62 -10.27
CA ALA A 86 9.01 -8.04 -10.52
C ALA A 86 10.51 -8.41 -10.42
N ASP A 87 11.40 -7.52 -10.86
CA ASP A 87 12.85 -7.69 -10.75
C ASP A 87 13.41 -7.32 -9.37
N MET A 88 12.54 -6.96 -8.43
CA MET A 88 12.84 -6.59 -7.04
C MET A 88 13.85 -5.43 -6.91
N ASN A 89 13.96 -4.57 -7.92
CA ASN A 89 14.83 -3.41 -7.92
C ASN A 89 14.12 -2.09 -7.62
N SER A 90 12.83 -2.13 -7.31
CA SER A 90 12.05 -0.93 -7.02
C SER A 90 11.10 -1.13 -5.85
N PHE A 91 11.06 -0.13 -4.96
CA PHE A 91 9.99 0.09 -3.99
C PHE A 91 8.95 1.02 -4.63
N VAL A 92 7.67 0.65 -4.59
CA VAL A 92 6.59 1.39 -5.25
C VAL A 92 5.51 1.71 -4.24
N THR A 93 5.05 2.96 -4.21
CA THR A 93 3.96 3.39 -3.31
C THR A 93 2.72 3.78 -4.10
N PHE A 94 1.54 3.44 -3.54
CA PHE A 94 0.23 3.69 -4.15
C PHE A 94 -0.72 4.34 -3.15
N GLY A 95 -1.56 5.26 -3.64
CA GLY A 95 -2.45 6.06 -2.79
C GLY A 95 -1.66 7.05 -1.95
N ARG A 96 -2.32 8.10 -1.46
CA ARG A 96 -1.79 8.97 -0.40
C ARG A 96 -2.77 10.06 -0.02
N GLU A 97 -2.71 10.44 1.25
CA GLU A 97 -3.02 11.80 1.67
C GLU A 97 -1.72 12.63 1.68
N THR A 98 -1.81 13.87 1.20
CA THR A 98 -0.72 14.85 1.16
C THR A 98 -1.16 16.20 1.73
N GLY A 99 -0.25 16.92 2.38
CA GLY A 99 -0.52 18.26 2.93
C GLY A 99 -1.45 18.29 4.15
N SER A 100 -1.66 19.51 4.65
CA SER A 100 -2.64 19.85 5.70
C SER A 100 -3.44 21.08 5.23
N PRO A 101 -4.77 20.99 5.08
CA PRO A 101 -5.61 19.80 5.23
C PRO A 101 -5.24 18.72 4.22
N TYR A 102 -5.57 17.46 4.52
CA TYR A 102 -5.26 16.33 3.63
C TYR A 102 -5.89 16.54 2.25
N THR A 103 -5.05 16.53 1.23
CA THR A 103 -5.45 16.40 -0.17
C THR A 103 -5.07 15.01 -0.65
N THR A 104 -5.99 14.35 -1.35
CA THR A 104 -5.70 13.03 -1.88
C THR A 104 -4.87 13.15 -3.15
N ALA A 105 -3.93 12.23 -3.36
CA ALA A 105 -3.15 12.16 -4.58
C ALA A 105 -3.05 10.71 -5.08
N ASN A 106 -3.27 10.53 -6.38
CA ASN A 106 -3.24 9.25 -7.10
C ASN A 106 -1.88 8.85 -7.66
N PHE A 107 -0.83 9.60 -7.35
CA PHE A 107 0.45 9.38 -8.00
C PHE A 107 1.15 8.12 -7.49
N ILE A 108 1.58 7.29 -8.42
CA ILE A 108 2.51 6.20 -8.16
C ILE A 108 3.91 6.80 -8.01
N ASN A 109 4.61 6.45 -6.93
CA ASN A 109 6.00 6.86 -6.70
C ASN A 109 6.88 5.63 -6.67
N ILE A 110 8.06 5.73 -7.29
CA ILE A 110 8.97 4.61 -7.48
C ILE A 110 10.33 5.02 -6.91
N PHE A 111 10.88 4.22 -6.02
CA PHE A 111 12.26 4.32 -5.59
C PHE A 111 13.06 3.17 -6.17
N SER A 112 14.08 3.48 -6.98
CA SER A 112 14.99 2.49 -7.53
C SER A 112 16.08 2.17 -6.51
N THR A 113 16.16 0.91 -6.11
CA THR A 113 17.18 0.43 -5.16
C THR A 113 18.57 0.35 -5.81
N SER A 114 18.64 0.21 -7.13
CA SER A 114 19.89 0.18 -7.89
C SER A 114 20.55 1.55 -8.00
N THR A 115 19.75 2.62 -8.14
CA THR A 115 20.26 4.01 -8.23
C THR A 115 20.20 4.74 -6.88
N GLY A 116 19.49 4.18 -5.89
CA GLY A 116 19.25 4.81 -4.61
C GLY A 116 18.46 6.11 -4.74
N SER A 117 17.58 6.24 -5.74
CA SER A 117 16.88 7.49 -6.06
C SER A 117 15.40 7.27 -6.38
N TRP A 118 14.58 8.29 -6.11
CA TRP A 118 13.18 8.34 -6.56
C TRP A 118 13.09 8.66 -8.05
N ILE A 119 12.22 7.96 -8.76
CA ILE A 119 12.03 8.04 -10.22
C ILE A 119 10.55 8.32 -10.51
N GLY A 120 10.30 9.22 -11.46
CA GLY A 120 8.98 9.36 -12.09
C GLY A 120 7.85 9.72 -11.11
N THR A 121 8.17 10.35 -9.98
CA THR A 121 7.15 10.76 -8.99
C THR A 121 6.12 11.65 -9.67
N GLY A 122 4.89 11.18 -9.76
CA GLY A 122 3.80 11.94 -10.36
C GLY A 122 3.50 11.67 -11.84
N SER A 123 4.24 10.79 -12.52
CA SER A 123 4.03 10.55 -13.96
C SER A 123 2.89 9.59 -14.26
N THR A 124 2.56 8.69 -13.34
CA THR A 124 1.47 7.72 -13.50
C THR A 124 0.48 7.88 -12.36
N MET A 125 -0.81 7.83 -12.69
CA MET A 125 -1.92 8.04 -11.76
C MET A 125 -2.89 6.86 -11.81
N ILE A 126 -3.43 6.51 -10.65
CA ILE A 126 -4.64 5.67 -10.53
C ILE A 126 -5.88 6.52 -10.87
N ALA A 127 -6.92 5.94 -11.49
CA ALA A 127 -8.01 6.75 -12.02
C ALA A 127 -8.84 7.43 -10.92
N ASP A 128 -9.11 6.70 -9.83
CA ASP A 128 -9.74 7.27 -8.64
C ASP A 128 -8.69 7.92 -7.71
N PRO A 129 -8.67 9.27 -7.61
CA PRO A 129 -7.69 10.02 -6.85
C PRO A 129 -7.91 10.00 -5.34
N THR A 130 -9.01 9.43 -4.87
CA THR A 130 -9.39 9.51 -3.46
C THR A 130 -8.86 8.34 -2.63
N ARG A 131 -8.38 7.27 -3.28
CA ARG A 131 -8.09 6.00 -2.61
C ARG A 131 -6.82 6.04 -1.75
N ARG A 132 -7.00 5.66 -0.49
CA ARG A 132 -5.98 5.39 0.53
C ARG A 132 -6.19 4.00 1.13
N ASP A 133 -5.20 3.50 1.89
CA ASP A 133 -5.29 2.21 2.60
C ASP A 133 -5.68 1.02 1.71
N MET A 134 -5.12 0.99 0.49
CA MET A 134 -5.39 -0.06 -0.49
C MET A 134 -4.70 -1.36 -0.10
N THR A 135 -5.34 -2.48 -0.40
CA THR A 135 -4.72 -3.78 -0.27
C THR A 135 -3.84 -4.04 -1.48
N ILE A 136 -2.59 -4.51 -1.29
CA ILE A 136 -1.59 -4.63 -2.36
C ILE A 136 -0.87 -5.97 -2.37
N ALA A 137 -0.55 -6.49 -3.56
CA ALA A 137 0.35 -7.62 -3.77
C ALA A 137 1.19 -7.43 -5.04
N SER A 138 2.44 -7.87 -5.00
CA SER A 138 3.36 -7.85 -6.14
C SER A 138 3.63 -9.27 -6.63
N ASP A 139 3.51 -9.50 -7.95
CA ASP A 139 3.98 -10.74 -8.57
C ASP A 139 5.50 -10.65 -8.84
N PRO A 140 6.32 -11.48 -8.17
CA PRO A 140 7.76 -11.50 -8.37
C PRO A 140 8.20 -12.26 -9.64
N SER A 141 7.26 -12.82 -10.41
CA SER A 141 7.62 -13.57 -11.62
C SER A 141 8.18 -12.65 -12.72
N PRO A 142 9.00 -13.14 -13.66
CA PRO A 142 9.49 -12.32 -14.77
C PRO A 142 8.34 -11.69 -15.58
N GLY A 143 8.30 -10.35 -15.60
CA GLY A 143 7.19 -9.61 -16.22
C GLY A 143 5.94 -9.46 -15.34
N GLY A 144 6.03 -9.86 -14.07
CA GLY A 144 4.99 -9.69 -13.06
C GLY A 144 4.60 -8.23 -12.84
N GLN A 145 3.38 -8.06 -12.33
CA GLN A 145 2.73 -6.77 -12.14
C GLN A 145 2.43 -6.53 -10.66
N ILE A 146 2.02 -5.31 -10.34
CA ILE A 146 1.57 -4.95 -9.00
C ILE A 146 0.05 -4.84 -9.02
N TYR A 147 -0.60 -5.57 -8.13
CA TYR A 147 -2.05 -5.64 -8.00
C TYR A 147 -2.45 -4.89 -6.74
N PHE A 148 -3.41 -3.99 -6.84
CA PHE A 148 -3.95 -3.33 -5.67
C PHE A 148 -5.45 -3.11 -5.81
N MET A 149 -6.15 -3.18 -4.68
CA MET A 149 -7.60 -3.19 -4.64
C MET A 149 -8.14 -2.41 -3.45
N GLY A 150 -9.35 -1.88 -3.63
CA GLY A 150 -10.13 -1.31 -2.57
C GLY A 150 -9.59 0.06 -2.17
N GLY A 151 -9.56 0.29 -0.86
CA GLY A 151 -9.20 1.55 -0.27
C GLY A 151 -10.42 2.41 0.08
N ASP A 152 -10.17 3.37 0.95
CA ASP A 152 -11.12 4.41 1.36
C ASP A 152 -10.87 5.67 0.55
N ALA A 153 -11.93 6.41 0.21
CA ALA A 153 -11.81 7.72 -0.40
C ALA A 153 -11.28 8.80 0.57
N GLY A 154 -11.12 8.42 1.85
CA GLY A 154 -10.58 9.27 2.90
C GLY A 154 -11.52 10.39 3.31
N GLN A 155 -11.00 11.40 4.01
CA GLN A 155 -11.82 12.55 4.42
C GLN A 155 -12.36 13.37 3.24
N ALA A 156 -11.69 13.27 2.08
CA ALA A 156 -11.99 14.06 0.90
C ALA A 156 -12.97 13.41 -0.08
N GLY A 157 -13.41 12.17 0.14
CA GLY A 157 -14.34 11.52 -0.77
C GLY A 157 -15.33 10.57 -0.10
N THR A 158 -16.30 10.11 -0.90
CA THR A 158 -17.40 9.23 -0.45
C THR A 158 -17.37 7.88 -1.16
N GLY A 159 -16.37 7.64 -2.00
CA GLY A 159 -16.26 6.47 -2.86
C GLY A 159 -15.60 5.29 -2.15
N ARG A 160 -16.09 4.10 -2.43
CA ARG A 160 -15.35 2.85 -2.23
C ARG A 160 -15.26 2.17 -3.57
N SER A 161 -14.13 1.53 -3.82
CA SER A 161 -13.87 0.97 -5.13
C SER A 161 -13.94 -0.55 -5.12
N ASN A 162 -14.75 -1.09 -6.03
CA ASN A 162 -14.80 -2.52 -6.36
C ASN A 162 -13.90 -2.81 -7.55
N VAL A 163 -12.82 -2.04 -7.72
CA VAL A 163 -11.87 -2.25 -8.80
C VAL A 163 -10.57 -2.83 -8.26
N ILE A 164 -10.01 -3.74 -9.03
CA ILE A 164 -8.61 -4.10 -8.94
C ILE A 164 -7.86 -3.34 -10.01
N ASP A 165 -6.82 -2.64 -9.58
CA ASP A 165 -5.86 -2.02 -10.46
C ASP A 165 -4.67 -2.95 -10.64
N ILE A 166 -4.14 -2.91 -11.85
CA ILE A 166 -2.98 -3.68 -12.23
C ILE A 166 -1.99 -2.70 -12.82
N TYR A 167 -0.87 -2.53 -12.14
CA TYR A 167 0.20 -1.66 -12.57
C TYR A 167 1.34 -2.47 -13.19
N ASN A 168 1.57 -2.19 -14.48
CA ASN A 168 2.74 -2.66 -15.20
C ASN A 168 3.84 -1.60 -15.13
N LEU A 169 4.83 -1.84 -14.28
CA LEU A 169 5.93 -0.89 -14.07
C LEU A 169 6.73 -0.60 -15.35
N LYS A 170 6.96 -1.61 -16.20
CA LYS A 170 7.77 -1.47 -17.42
C LYS A 170 7.12 -0.55 -18.44
N SER A 171 5.80 -0.66 -18.63
CA SER A 171 5.06 0.22 -19.53
C SER A 171 4.55 1.49 -18.84
N SER A 172 4.63 1.56 -17.51
CA SER A 172 4.04 2.63 -16.69
C SER A 172 2.52 2.79 -16.92
N VAL A 173 1.83 1.69 -17.20
CA VAL A 173 0.38 1.64 -17.46
C VAL A 173 -0.34 1.04 -16.26
N VAL A 174 -1.44 1.67 -15.85
CA VAL A 174 -2.43 1.13 -14.91
C VAL A 174 -3.65 0.69 -15.71
N SER A 175 -4.09 -0.55 -15.51
CA SER A 175 -5.38 -1.04 -16.00
C SER A 175 -6.31 -1.34 -14.84
N GLU A 176 -7.59 -1.04 -15.00
CA GLU A 176 -8.61 -1.29 -13.98
C GLU A 176 -9.55 -2.41 -14.41
N THR A 177 -9.93 -3.27 -13.46
CA THR A 177 -10.92 -4.33 -13.68
C THR A 177 -11.94 -4.29 -12.54
N VAL A 178 -13.22 -4.22 -12.89
CA VAL A 178 -14.30 -4.30 -11.88
C VAL A 178 -14.38 -5.72 -11.35
N VAL A 179 -14.46 -5.85 -10.03
CA VAL A 179 -14.57 -7.10 -9.31
C VAL A 179 -16.05 -7.50 -9.22
N PRO A 180 -16.48 -8.57 -9.92
CA PRO A 180 -17.85 -9.05 -9.86
C PRO A 180 -18.14 -9.70 -8.51
N SER A 181 -19.42 -9.71 -8.10
CA SER A 181 -19.90 -10.55 -7.01
C SER A 181 -19.72 -12.04 -7.38
N PRO A 182 -19.29 -12.92 -6.43
CA PRO A 182 -19.13 -12.71 -4.99
C PRO A 182 -17.74 -12.21 -4.54
N GLY A 183 -16.94 -11.59 -5.41
CA GLY A 183 -15.66 -11.01 -5.01
C GLY A 183 -15.79 -9.83 -4.02
N PRO A 184 -14.68 -9.36 -3.42
CA PRO A 184 -14.70 -8.33 -2.40
C PRO A 184 -15.37 -7.05 -2.90
N GLN A 185 -16.33 -6.54 -2.12
CA GLN A 185 -17.04 -5.30 -2.41
C GLN A 185 -16.72 -4.28 -1.32
N ASN A 186 -16.31 -3.08 -1.73
CA ASN A 186 -16.07 -1.91 -0.90
C ASN A 186 -15.00 -2.14 0.17
N LEU A 187 -13.97 -2.92 -0.18
CA LEU A 187 -12.89 -3.35 0.70
C LEU A 187 -12.00 -2.18 1.12
N GLN A 188 -11.75 -2.05 2.43
CA GLN A 188 -10.75 -1.16 3.01
C GLN A 188 -9.88 -1.92 4.03
N GLY A 189 -8.58 -1.62 4.07
CA GLY A 189 -7.71 -2.07 5.16
C GLY A 189 -7.49 -3.59 5.23
N GLY A 190 -7.76 -4.31 4.15
CA GLY A 190 -7.43 -5.72 4.03
C GLY A 190 -5.93 -5.93 3.82
N ALA A 191 -5.44 -7.14 4.12
CA ALA A 191 -4.09 -7.55 3.76
C ALA A 191 -4.11 -8.38 2.48
N ALA A 192 -3.04 -8.30 1.68
CA ALA A 192 -2.86 -9.20 0.55
C ALA A 192 -1.45 -9.75 0.46
N ALA A 193 -1.37 -10.92 -0.16
CA ALA A 193 -0.12 -11.58 -0.51
C ALA A 193 -0.27 -12.24 -1.88
N TRP A 194 0.79 -12.17 -2.68
CA TRP A 194 0.89 -12.98 -3.88
C TRP A 194 1.33 -14.40 -3.52
N LEU A 195 0.70 -15.43 -4.09
CA LEU A 195 1.12 -16.83 -3.95
C LEU A 195 1.78 -17.32 -5.25
N PRO A 196 3.13 -17.33 -5.35
CA PRO A 196 3.83 -17.55 -6.61
C PRO A 196 3.53 -18.90 -7.28
N HIS A 197 3.39 -19.97 -6.49
CA HIS A 197 3.11 -21.32 -7.00
C HIS A 197 1.74 -21.46 -7.64
N ARG A 198 0.79 -20.60 -7.28
CA ARG A 198 -0.59 -20.64 -7.76
C ARG A 198 -0.94 -19.45 -8.65
N LYS A 199 -0.06 -18.45 -8.73
CA LYS A 199 -0.21 -17.23 -9.52
C LYS A 199 -1.51 -16.49 -9.24
N PHE A 200 -1.85 -16.36 -7.97
CA PHE A 200 -2.98 -15.58 -7.52
C PHE A 200 -2.60 -14.64 -6.39
N MET A 201 -3.35 -13.56 -6.26
CA MET A 201 -3.36 -12.71 -5.08
C MET A 201 -4.39 -13.27 -4.09
N MET A 202 -3.98 -13.49 -2.85
CA MET A 202 -4.86 -13.78 -1.72
C MET A 202 -5.10 -12.50 -0.95
N ILE A 203 -6.37 -12.15 -0.73
CA ILE A 203 -6.79 -11.04 0.14
C ILE A 203 -7.42 -11.65 1.40
N VAL A 204 -7.08 -11.10 2.57
CA VAL A 204 -7.60 -11.53 3.86
C VAL A 204 -8.08 -10.33 4.66
N GLY A 205 -9.29 -10.45 5.21
CA GLY A 205 -9.85 -9.49 6.15
C GLY A 205 -10.17 -8.13 5.53
N GLY A 206 -10.22 -7.11 6.38
CA GLY A 206 -10.57 -5.73 6.02
C GLY A 206 -11.99 -5.35 6.43
N MET A 207 -12.46 -4.22 5.95
CA MET A 207 -13.82 -3.73 6.16
C MET A 207 -14.55 -3.64 4.83
N ASN A 208 -15.79 -4.16 4.81
CA ASN A 208 -16.73 -3.98 3.71
C ASN A 208 -17.91 -3.17 4.26
N ASP A 209 -18.23 -2.01 3.69
CA ASP A 209 -19.32 -1.15 4.17
C ASP A 209 -19.27 -0.78 5.68
N ASN A 210 -18.05 -0.65 6.24
CA ASN A 210 -17.77 -0.38 7.67
C ASN A 210 -18.05 -1.57 8.59
N LEU A 211 -18.27 -2.74 8.01
CA LEU A 211 -18.38 -3.98 8.74
C LEU A 211 -17.05 -4.72 8.61
N GLU A 212 -16.48 -5.10 9.74
CA GLU A 212 -15.29 -5.96 9.77
C GLU A 212 -15.62 -7.29 9.09
N GLY A 213 -14.84 -7.62 8.07
CA GLY A 213 -14.90 -8.88 7.37
C GLY A 213 -13.74 -9.76 7.76
N ASN A 214 -14.00 -11.06 7.92
CA ASN A 214 -12.99 -12.11 8.07
C ASN A 214 -12.90 -13.01 6.82
N SER A 215 -13.41 -12.54 5.69
CA SER A 215 -13.41 -13.28 4.42
C SER A 215 -12.01 -13.41 3.82
N VAL A 216 -11.83 -14.46 3.02
CA VAL A 216 -10.65 -14.69 2.20
C VAL A 216 -11.07 -14.71 0.73
N TYR A 217 -10.41 -13.89 -0.09
CA TYR A 217 -10.66 -13.81 -1.52
C TYR A 217 -9.43 -14.19 -2.32
N LEU A 218 -9.63 -14.91 -3.42
CA LEU A 218 -8.58 -15.26 -4.36
C LEU A 218 -8.82 -14.57 -5.70
N PHE A 219 -7.80 -13.86 -6.19
CA PHE A 219 -7.79 -13.22 -7.50
C PHE A 219 -6.73 -13.85 -8.39
N THR A 220 -7.16 -14.43 -9.52
CA THR A 220 -6.23 -14.93 -10.55
C THR A 220 -6.24 -13.98 -11.74
N PRO A 221 -5.12 -13.31 -12.07
CA PRO A 221 -5.03 -12.51 -13.28
C PRO A 221 -5.21 -13.39 -14.51
N GLU A 222 -5.90 -12.88 -15.54
CA GLU A 222 -5.95 -13.57 -16.82
C GLU A 222 -4.53 -13.73 -17.40
N SER A 223 -4.24 -14.92 -17.94
CA SER A 223 -3.04 -15.09 -18.73
C SER A 223 -3.21 -14.29 -20.02
N SER A 224 -2.26 -13.39 -20.31
CA SER A 224 -2.25 -12.52 -21.49
C SER A 224 -2.23 -13.26 -22.85
N SER A 225 -2.31 -14.59 -22.86
CA SER A 225 -2.24 -15.47 -24.02
C SER A 225 -3.59 -16.06 -24.45
N SER A 226 -4.72 -15.74 -23.79
CA SER A 226 -6.00 -16.38 -24.05
C SER A 226 -7.10 -15.38 -24.43
N SER A 227 -7.55 -15.43 -25.68
CA SER A 227 -8.86 -14.91 -26.08
C SER A 227 -9.95 -15.65 -25.29
N SER A 228 -10.76 -14.91 -24.55
CA SER A 228 -11.68 -15.39 -23.52
C SER A 228 -12.74 -16.40 -24.00
N SER A 229 -12.84 -17.54 -23.31
CA SER A 229 -14.09 -18.27 -23.10
C SER A 229 -14.28 -18.38 -21.59
N GLN A 230 -15.26 -17.67 -21.05
CA GLN A 230 -15.58 -17.64 -19.63
C GLN A 230 -16.32 -18.92 -19.23
N THR A 231 -15.75 -19.70 -18.30
CA THR A 231 -16.51 -20.68 -17.51
C THR A 231 -16.42 -20.28 -16.06
N GLN A 232 -17.45 -19.58 -15.59
CA GLN A 232 -17.63 -19.23 -14.18
C GLN A 232 -18.01 -20.50 -13.42
N SER A 233 -17.03 -21.18 -12.82
CA SER A 233 -17.30 -22.28 -11.89
C SER A 233 -17.65 -21.69 -10.52
N THR A 234 -18.94 -21.44 -10.29
CA THR A 234 -19.46 -21.18 -8.95
C THR A 234 -19.53 -22.51 -8.20
N THR A 235 -18.45 -22.89 -7.51
CA THR A 235 -18.57 -23.87 -6.43
C THR A 235 -18.93 -23.10 -5.18
N SER A 236 -20.22 -22.80 -4.99
CA SER A 236 -20.74 -22.27 -3.74
C SER A 236 -20.68 -23.36 -2.67
N GLY A 237 -19.54 -23.47 -1.99
CA GLY A 237 -19.50 -24.13 -0.69
C GLY A 237 -20.27 -23.25 0.28
N SER A 238 -21.47 -23.68 0.66
CA SER A 238 -22.21 -23.06 1.76
C SER A 238 -21.46 -23.37 3.06
N TYR A 239 -20.47 -22.56 3.39
CA TYR A 239 -19.87 -22.56 4.71
C TYR A 239 -20.67 -21.57 5.55
N GLY A 240 -21.36 -22.09 6.57
CA GLY A 240 -22.02 -21.27 7.56
C GLY A 240 -21.00 -20.34 8.19
N THR A 241 -21.20 -19.03 8.03
CA THR A 241 -20.51 -18.03 8.83
C THR A 241 -20.91 -18.23 10.28
N SER A 242 -20.14 -19.01 11.03
CA SER A 242 -20.20 -18.96 12.49
C SER A 242 -19.59 -17.63 12.91
N SER A 243 -20.42 -16.59 12.92
CA SER A 243 -20.09 -15.36 13.63
C SER A 243 -19.99 -15.71 15.11
N SER A 244 -18.76 -15.89 15.62
CA SER A 244 -18.57 -15.92 17.06
C SER A 244 -18.74 -14.49 17.58
N SER A 245 -19.97 -14.14 17.95
CA SER A 245 -20.21 -13.00 18.83
C SER A 245 -19.53 -13.29 20.16
N GLY A 246 -18.38 -12.68 20.41
CA GLY A 246 -17.71 -12.84 21.68
C GLY A 246 -16.27 -12.37 21.71
N TYR A 247 -16.06 -11.06 21.64
CA TYR A 247 -15.07 -10.35 22.48
C TYR A 247 -15.46 -8.86 22.48
N SER A 248 -16.27 -8.45 23.45
CA SER A 248 -16.38 -7.04 23.82
C SER A 248 -15.09 -6.65 24.53
N ASN A 249 -14.15 -6.05 23.80
CA ASN A 249 -12.94 -5.49 24.40
C ASN A 249 -13.32 -4.13 25.04
N THR A 250 -13.88 -4.17 26.24
CA THR A 250 -14.08 -2.98 27.08
C THR A 250 -12.80 -2.70 27.86
N ASP A 251 -11.75 -2.28 27.19
CA ASP A 251 -10.59 -1.65 27.83
C ASP A 251 -9.80 -0.84 26.79
N ASN A 252 -10.26 0.39 26.53
CA ASN A 252 -9.37 1.40 25.96
C ASN A 252 -9.79 2.82 26.42
N ASN A 253 -9.57 3.08 27.70
CA ASN A 253 -9.46 4.45 28.23
C ASN A 253 -8.05 4.98 27.89
N GLY A 254 -7.88 5.46 26.66
CA GLY A 254 -6.76 6.31 26.25
C GLY A 254 -7.26 7.73 26.00
N PRO A 255 -6.51 8.79 26.37
CA PRO A 255 -7.03 10.15 26.45
C PRO A 255 -6.97 10.82 25.06
N TYR A 256 -8.02 10.65 24.26
CA TYR A 256 -8.28 11.56 23.14
C TYR A 256 -9.52 12.39 23.46
N PRO A 257 -9.42 13.74 23.50
CA PRO A 257 -10.59 14.57 23.64
C PRO A 257 -11.43 14.48 22.36
N SER A 258 -12.60 13.86 22.46
CA SER A 258 -13.61 13.87 21.40
C SER A 258 -14.23 15.27 21.29
N SER A 259 -13.70 16.11 20.40
CA SER A 259 -14.40 17.34 20.01
C SER A 259 -15.53 17.00 19.06
N ASN A 260 -16.75 17.03 19.59
CA ASN A 260 -18.00 17.04 18.83
C ASN A 260 -18.02 18.28 17.91
N ILE A 261 -17.74 18.11 16.62
CA ILE A 261 -18.01 19.13 15.61
C ILE A 261 -19.24 18.69 14.82
N ASN A 262 -20.35 19.27 15.22
CA ASN A 262 -21.61 19.24 14.50
C ASN A 262 -21.55 20.38 13.47
N SER A 263 -21.36 20.08 12.19
CA SER A 263 -21.52 21.07 11.11
C SER A 263 -22.28 20.46 9.94
N ASN A 264 -23.58 20.69 10.02
CA ASN A 264 -24.54 20.61 8.94
C ASN A 264 -24.29 21.79 7.98
N SER A 265 -23.88 21.53 6.74
CA SER A 265 -24.08 22.50 5.65
C SER A 265 -24.09 21.82 4.29
N ASN A 266 -25.30 21.74 3.77
CA ASN A 266 -25.70 21.48 2.40
C ASN A 266 -25.18 22.62 1.49
N SER A 267 -24.41 22.30 0.44
CA SER A 267 -24.31 23.18 -0.75
C SER A 267 -23.92 22.36 -1.98
N ASN A 268 -24.95 22.13 -2.79
CA ASN A 268 -24.92 21.64 -4.15
C ASN A 268 -24.34 22.73 -5.08
N THR A 269 -23.22 22.45 -5.78
CA THR A 269 -22.81 23.24 -6.95
C THR A 269 -22.27 22.33 -8.04
N ASN A 270 -23.04 22.24 -9.12
CA ASN A 270 -22.66 21.69 -10.42
C ASN A 270 -21.42 22.40 -10.97
N ASN A 271 -20.43 21.64 -11.43
CA ASN A 271 -19.39 22.13 -12.32
C ASN A 271 -19.35 21.27 -13.60
N PRO A 272 -19.70 21.81 -14.78
CA PRO A 272 -19.55 21.11 -16.05
C PRO A 272 -18.14 21.36 -16.62
N ASN A 273 -17.58 20.32 -17.26
CA ASN A 273 -16.34 20.31 -18.05
C ASN A 273 -15.08 19.78 -17.34
N ALA A 274 -14.99 18.45 -17.25
CA ALA A 274 -13.71 17.75 -17.35
C ALA A 274 -13.69 16.97 -18.68
N PRO A 275 -12.58 17.00 -19.46
CA PRO A 275 -12.46 16.21 -20.68
C PRO A 275 -12.41 14.71 -20.32
N GLY A 276 -13.33 13.94 -20.90
CA GLY A 276 -13.43 12.50 -20.64
C GLY A 276 -12.20 11.73 -21.13
N PRO A 277 -11.70 10.73 -20.39
CA PRO A 277 -10.71 9.80 -20.91
C PRO A 277 -11.34 8.92 -21.99
N SER A 278 -10.58 8.65 -23.05
CA SER A 278 -11.01 7.78 -24.16
C SER A 278 -11.26 6.36 -23.64
N THR A 279 -12.50 5.91 -23.71
CA THR A 279 -12.88 4.53 -23.39
C THR A 279 -12.64 3.64 -24.60
N ASP A 280 -11.46 3.04 -24.66
CA ASP A 280 -11.24 1.82 -25.44
C ASP A 280 -10.60 0.78 -24.50
N SER A 281 -11.42 0.25 -23.59
CA SER A 281 -11.03 -0.84 -22.70
C SER A 281 -11.73 -2.12 -23.14
N ALA A 282 -10.98 -3.00 -23.81
CA ALA A 282 -11.37 -4.39 -23.97
C ALA A 282 -11.56 -5.00 -22.57
N ARG A 283 -12.75 -5.56 -22.30
CA ARG A 283 -13.06 -6.21 -21.03
C ARG A 283 -12.41 -7.60 -20.99
N SER A 284 -11.30 -7.73 -20.27
CA SER A 284 -10.74 -8.99 -19.80
C SER A 284 -11.50 -9.49 -18.56
N GLY A 285 -11.82 -10.79 -18.49
CA GLY A 285 -12.64 -11.40 -17.43
C GLY A 285 -11.83 -12.13 -16.36
N SER A 286 -11.49 -11.47 -15.26
CA SER A 286 -10.85 -12.14 -14.11
C SER A 286 -11.79 -13.11 -13.37
N ALA A 287 -11.24 -14.21 -12.85
CA ALA A 287 -11.97 -15.15 -11.99
C ALA A 287 -11.73 -14.85 -10.50
N TRP A 288 -12.83 -14.84 -9.73
CA TRP A 288 -12.83 -14.67 -8.28
C TRP A 288 -13.43 -15.90 -7.60
N THR A 289 -12.87 -16.27 -6.44
CA THR A 289 -13.43 -17.31 -5.59
C THR A 289 -13.30 -16.88 -4.13
N GLU A 290 -14.42 -16.94 -3.41
CA GLU A 290 -14.48 -16.79 -1.96
C GLU A 290 -14.29 -18.19 -1.33
N GLN A 291 -13.45 -18.28 -0.30
CA GLN A 291 -13.19 -19.53 0.43
C GLN A 291 -13.86 -19.54 1.80
#